data_AF-A0A2W4RY78-F1
#
_entry.id   AF-A0A2W4RY78-F1
#
_cell.length_a   1.000
_cell.length_b   1.000
_cell.length_c   1.000
_cell.angle_alpha   90.00
_cell.angle_beta   90.00
_cell.angle_gamma   90.00
#
_symmetry.space_group_name_H-M   'P 1'
#
loop_
_entity.id
_entity.type
_entity.pdbx_description
1 polymer ?
#
loop_
_entity_poly.entity_id
_entity_poly.type
_entity_poly.pdbx_seq_one_letter_code
_entity_poly.pdbx_strand_id
1 'polypeptide(L)'
;MKFTSVLVTVVVGVLLQVALARFTVGGTWVFDLVLVAVVFAGLQWGPTAGMIGGTLGGLLQDLLSGTIAGVSGLAKTLVGFVAGLIGTQFVLTRAHGRSIIVAGCSIVHRVLMLALTGLIEQHWPGTTWGAMLAETIVNTAAGFVLFQLVATVPGLVARQRLGRRAGFGRRQW
;
A
#
# COMPACT_ATOMS: atom_id res chain seq x y z
N MET A 1 -18.15 -5.33 7.16
CA MET A 1 -17.52 -4.06 7.61
C MET A 1 -16.04 -3.95 7.22
N LYS A 2 -15.17 -4.91 7.54
CA LYS A 2 -13.72 -4.84 7.20
C LYS A 2 -13.45 -4.74 5.69
N PHE A 3 -14.12 -5.55 4.88
CA PHE A 3 -13.97 -5.55 3.42
C PHE A 3 -14.33 -4.21 2.79
N THR A 4 -15.44 -3.61 3.22
CA THR A 4 -15.87 -2.27 2.77
C THR A 4 -14.83 -1.21 3.08
N SER A 5 -14.18 -1.25 4.26
CA SER A 5 -13.12 -0.31 4.63
C SER A 5 -11.86 -0.46 3.77
N VAL A 6 -11.47 -1.70 3.44
CA VAL A 6 -10.35 -1.99 2.53
C VAL A 6 -10.65 -1.43 1.15
N LEU A 7 -11.84 -1.75 0.61
CA LEU A 7 -12.27 -1.30 -0.71
C LEU A 7 -12.29 0.22 -0.78
N VAL A 8 -12.89 0.89 0.21
CA VAL A 8 -12.92 2.36 0.26
C VAL A 8 -11.51 2.94 0.31
N THR A 9 -10.61 2.37 1.10
CA THR A 9 -9.24 2.90 1.22
C THR A 9 -8.45 2.74 -0.07
N VAL A 10 -8.60 1.60 -0.74
CA VAL A 10 -7.95 1.34 -2.03
C VAL A 10 -8.54 2.24 -3.11
N VAL A 11 -9.87 2.34 -3.18
CA VAL A 11 -10.56 3.22 -4.12
C VAL A 11 -10.18 4.68 -3.89
N VAL A 12 -10.17 5.16 -2.65
CA VAL A 12 -9.73 6.52 -2.32
C VAL A 12 -8.26 6.72 -2.69
N GLY A 13 -7.39 5.75 -2.39
CA GLY A 13 -5.98 5.81 -2.76
C GLY A 13 -5.77 5.89 -4.27
N VAL A 14 -6.48 5.07 -5.04
CA VAL A 14 -6.47 5.09 -6.51
C VAL A 14 -7.02 6.42 -7.03
N LEU A 15 -8.15 6.90 -6.51
CA LEU A 15 -8.73 8.19 -6.92
C LEU A 15 -7.79 9.36 -6.61
N LEU A 16 -7.12 9.35 -5.46
CA LEU A 16 -6.12 10.35 -5.11
C LEU A 16 -4.94 10.26 -6.07
N GLN A 17 -4.44 9.06 -6.36
CA GLN A 17 -3.36 8.87 -7.32
C GLN A 17 -3.73 9.40 -8.71
N VAL A 18 -4.89 9.07 -9.23
CA VAL A 18 -5.37 9.57 -10.54
C VAL A 18 -5.54 11.09 -10.51
N ALA A 19 -6.05 11.64 -9.41
CA ALA A 19 -6.21 13.07 -9.21
C ALA A 19 -4.88 13.84 -9.04
N LEU A 20 -3.80 13.19 -8.59
CA LEU A 20 -2.47 13.78 -8.47
C LEU A 20 -1.56 13.48 -9.67
N ALA A 21 -1.80 12.39 -10.41
CA ALA A 21 -1.08 12.04 -11.62
C ALA A 21 -1.24 13.07 -12.75
N ARG A 22 -2.34 13.83 -12.74
CA ARG A 22 -2.52 14.98 -13.66
C ARG A 22 -1.66 16.19 -13.32
N PHE A 23 -1.08 16.26 -12.12
CA PHE A 23 -0.21 17.34 -11.67
C PHE A 23 1.29 16.99 -11.78
N THR A 24 1.65 15.78 -12.19
CA THR A 24 3.05 15.43 -12.47
C THR A 24 3.48 16.05 -13.79
N VAL A 25 4.26 17.12 -13.69
CA VAL A 25 4.92 17.78 -14.82
C VAL A 25 6.14 16.95 -15.21
N GLY A 26 6.18 16.44 -16.45
CA GLY A 26 7.38 15.85 -17.06
C GLY A 26 7.44 14.33 -17.21
N GLY A 27 6.33 13.59 -17.05
CA GLY A 27 6.25 12.17 -17.42
C GLY A 27 6.99 11.17 -16.51
N THR A 28 7.79 11.64 -15.56
CA THR A 28 8.48 10.80 -14.57
C THR A 28 7.63 10.70 -13.30
N TRP A 29 7.06 9.53 -13.03
CA TRP A 29 6.22 9.29 -11.86
C TRP A 29 7.09 9.22 -10.60
N VAL A 30 7.09 10.26 -9.77
CA VAL A 30 7.94 10.36 -8.57
C VAL A 30 7.26 9.79 -7.31
N PHE A 31 5.97 9.44 -7.37
CA PHE A 31 5.23 8.94 -6.21
C PHE A 31 4.21 7.86 -6.57
N ASP A 32 4.10 6.84 -5.70
CA ASP A 32 3.15 5.71 -5.82
C ASP A 32 2.22 5.68 -4.61
N LEU A 33 1.13 6.44 -4.70
CA LEU A 33 0.14 6.55 -3.61
C LEU A 33 -0.72 5.28 -3.47
N VAL A 34 -0.90 4.53 -4.55
CA VAL A 34 -1.57 3.23 -4.54
C VAL A 34 -0.77 2.27 -3.68
N LEU A 35 0.55 2.20 -3.83
CA LEU A 35 1.40 1.39 -2.97
C LEU A 35 1.24 1.77 -1.49
N VAL A 36 1.28 3.06 -1.17
CA VAL A 36 1.12 3.55 0.21
C VAL A 36 -0.24 3.12 0.78
N ALA A 37 -1.32 3.23 0.00
CA ALA A 37 -2.66 2.81 0.40
C ALA A 37 -2.75 1.28 0.61
N VAL A 38 -2.11 0.49 -0.25
CA VAL A 38 -2.06 -0.97 -0.15
C VAL A 38 -1.29 -1.42 1.10
N VAL A 39 -0.13 -0.82 1.36
CA VAL A 39 0.67 -1.10 2.56
C VAL A 39 -0.11 -0.69 3.82
N PHE A 40 -0.78 0.46 3.80
CA PHE A 40 -1.67 0.87 4.88
C PHE A 40 -2.79 -0.14 5.12
N ALA A 41 -3.48 -0.59 4.07
CA ALA A 41 -4.57 -1.55 4.17
C ALA A 41 -4.08 -2.90 4.73
N GLY A 42 -2.90 -3.36 4.29
CA GLY A 42 -2.23 -4.55 4.81
C GLY A 42 -1.93 -4.40 6.30
N LEU A 43 -1.23 -3.34 6.69
CA LEU A 43 -0.86 -3.09 8.09
C LEU A 43 -2.07 -2.92 9.01
N GLN A 44 -3.17 -2.35 8.51
CA GLN A 44 -4.33 -2.01 9.33
C GLN A 44 -5.34 -3.15 9.47
N TRP A 45 -5.54 -3.95 8.42
CA TRP A 45 -6.58 -4.99 8.36
C TRP A 45 -6.05 -6.41 8.10
N GLY A 46 -4.75 -6.56 7.89
CA GLY A 46 -4.06 -7.85 7.77
C GLY A 46 -3.71 -8.24 6.32
N PRO A 47 -3.09 -9.43 6.14
CA PRO A 47 -2.53 -9.86 4.85
C PRO A 47 -3.57 -9.93 3.72
N THR A 48 -4.78 -10.41 4.01
CA THR A 48 -5.86 -10.52 3.03
C THR A 48 -6.29 -9.16 2.48
N ALA A 49 -6.32 -8.13 3.33
CA ALA A 49 -6.63 -6.77 2.90
C ALA A 49 -5.55 -6.21 1.98
N GLY A 50 -4.27 -6.45 2.32
CA GLY A 50 -3.14 -6.07 1.50
C GLY A 50 -3.13 -6.76 0.14
N MET A 51 -3.46 -8.07 0.08
CA MET A 51 -3.61 -8.79 -1.18
C MET A 51 -4.69 -8.17 -2.07
N ILE A 52 -5.92 -8.04 -1.55
CA ILE A 52 -7.05 -7.51 -2.33
C ILE A 52 -6.75 -6.09 -2.80
N GLY A 53 -6.21 -5.25 -1.91
CA GLY A 53 -5.83 -3.89 -2.26
C GLY A 53 -4.74 -3.84 -3.32
N GLY A 54 -3.73 -4.70 -3.21
CA GLY A 54 -2.67 -4.82 -4.20
C GLY A 54 -3.18 -5.27 -5.56
N THR A 55 -4.08 -6.25 -5.60
CA THR A 55 -4.67 -6.74 -6.85
C THR A 55 -5.46 -5.63 -7.53
N LEU A 56 -6.42 -5.04 -6.81
CA LEU A 56 -7.30 -4.03 -7.37
C LEU A 56 -6.53 -2.76 -7.73
N GLY A 57 -5.70 -2.26 -6.81
CA GLY A 57 -4.92 -1.04 -7.02
C GLY A 57 -3.91 -1.20 -8.16
N GLY A 58 -3.18 -2.30 -8.19
CA GLY A 58 -2.18 -2.55 -9.23
C GLY A 58 -2.79 -2.81 -10.61
N LEU A 59 -3.88 -3.58 -10.70
CA LEU A 59 -4.58 -3.78 -11.98
C LEU A 59 -5.20 -2.49 -12.51
N LEU A 60 -5.82 -1.69 -11.65
CA LEU A 60 -6.35 -0.38 -12.04
C LEU A 60 -5.22 0.53 -12.52
N GLN A 61 -4.08 0.52 -11.83
CA GLN A 61 -2.91 1.30 -12.25
C GLN A 61 -2.37 0.85 -13.60
N ASP A 62 -2.26 -0.45 -13.85
CA ASP A 62 -1.79 -0.97 -15.14
C ASP A 62 -2.73 -0.57 -16.29
N LEU A 63 -4.05 -0.69 -16.08
CA LEU A 63 -5.07 -0.29 -17.06
C LEU A 63 -5.03 1.20 -17.38
N LEU A 64 -4.76 2.05 -16.38
CA LEU A 64 -4.71 3.50 -16.56
C LEU A 64 -3.39 4.00 -17.13
N SER A 65 -2.28 3.29 -16.86
CA SER A 65 -0.94 3.68 -17.29
C SER A 65 -0.61 3.17 -18.70
N GLY A 66 -1.41 2.25 -19.25
CA GLY A 66 -1.15 1.59 -20.53
C GLY A 66 0.08 0.67 -20.48
N THR A 67 0.55 0.31 -19.28
CA THR A 67 1.63 -0.64 -19.07
C THR A 67 1.13 -2.07 -19.23
N ILE A 68 2.05 -3.03 -19.23
CA ILE A 68 1.71 -4.46 -19.31
C ILE A 68 0.77 -4.82 -18.15
N ALA A 69 -0.45 -5.22 -18.52
CA ALA A 69 -1.50 -5.53 -17.56
C ALA A 69 -1.09 -6.67 -16.62
N GLY A 70 -1.19 -6.42 -15.31
CA GLY A 70 -0.95 -7.43 -14.28
C GLY A 70 0.44 -7.36 -13.65
N VAL A 71 1.40 -6.62 -14.21
CA VAL A 71 2.74 -6.50 -13.62
C VAL A 71 2.68 -5.71 -12.31
N SER A 72 2.06 -4.51 -12.31
CA SER A 72 1.88 -3.75 -11.06
C SER A 72 0.91 -4.45 -10.13
N GLY A 73 -0.11 -5.12 -10.69
CA GLY A 73 -1.03 -5.99 -9.96
C GLY A 73 -0.29 -7.02 -9.10
N LEU A 74 0.53 -7.87 -9.71
CA LEU A 74 1.29 -8.93 -9.03
C LEU A 74 2.33 -8.37 -8.05
N ALA A 75 3.04 -7.31 -8.42
CA ALA A 75 4.03 -6.71 -7.53
C ALA A 75 3.37 -6.12 -6.26
N LYS A 76 2.23 -5.44 -6.40
CA LYS A 76 1.54 -4.80 -5.26
C LYS A 76 0.77 -5.81 -4.40
N THR A 77 0.29 -6.93 -4.94
CA THR A 77 -0.31 -8.00 -4.12
C THR A 77 0.70 -8.63 -3.17
N LEU A 78 1.89 -8.97 -3.67
CA LEU A 78 2.96 -9.55 -2.88
C LEU A 78 3.40 -8.59 -1.78
N VAL A 79 3.66 -7.32 -2.14
CA VAL A 79 4.07 -6.31 -1.18
C VAL A 79 2.98 -6.04 -0.14
N GLY A 80 1.72 -5.92 -0.56
CA GLY A 80 0.58 -5.75 0.35
C GLY A 80 0.39 -6.93 1.30
N PHE A 81 0.55 -8.16 0.81
CA PHE A 81 0.50 -9.37 1.63
C PHE A 81 1.59 -9.37 2.70
N VAL A 82 2.85 -9.13 2.31
CA VAL A 82 4.00 -9.09 3.23
C VAL A 82 3.82 -7.97 4.25
N ALA A 83 3.41 -6.78 3.83
CA ALA A 83 3.10 -5.68 4.74
C ALA A 83 2.03 -6.08 5.77
N GLY A 84 0.98 -6.77 5.32
CA GLY A 84 -0.05 -7.27 6.24
C GLY A 84 0.43 -8.36 7.18
N LEU A 85 1.34 -9.24 6.75
CA LEU A 85 1.97 -10.22 7.64
C LEU A 85 2.77 -9.50 8.74
N ILE A 86 3.59 -8.53 8.36
CA ILE A 86 4.35 -7.70 9.31
C ILE A 86 3.41 -7.01 10.30
N GLY A 87 2.29 -6.46 9.83
CA GLY A 87 1.28 -5.83 10.69
C GLY A 87 0.58 -6.77 11.67
N THR A 88 0.53 -8.08 11.37
CA THR A 88 -0.02 -9.09 12.30
C THR A 88 1.00 -9.59 13.31
N GLN A 89 2.28 -9.62 12.95
CA GLN A 89 3.36 -10.11 13.83
C GLN A 89 3.92 -9.02 14.73
N PHE A 90 3.97 -7.77 14.24
CA PHE A 90 4.54 -6.63 14.98
C PHE A 90 3.47 -5.61 15.38
N VAL A 91 3.39 -5.30 16.67
CA VAL A 91 2.49 -4.25 17.19
C VAL A 91 3.14 -2.88 16.96
N LEU A 92 2.89 -2.31 15.78
CA LEU A 92 3.39 -0.99 15.39
C LEU A 92 2.43 0.09 15.89
N THR A 93 2.69 0.62 17.08
CA THR A 93 1.89 1.70 17.69
C THR A 93 2.27 3.08 17.18
N ARG A 94 3.53 3.27 16.78
CA ARG A 94 4.07 4.59 16.41
C ARG A 94 4.11 4.77 14.89
N ALA A 95 3.77 5.97 14.42
CA ALA A 95 3.71 6.29 12.98
C ALA A 95 5.05 6.07 12.27
N HIS A 96 6.18 6.37 12.92
CA HIS A 96 7.51 6.16 12.36
C HIS A 96 7.82 4.70 12.02
N GLY A 97 7.37 3.75 12.84
CA GLY A 97 7.61 2.33 12.57
C GLY A 97 6.86 1.88 11.31
N ARG A 98 5.66 2.42 11.09
CA ARG A 98 4.85 2.11 9.92
C ARG A 98 5.39 2.77 8.65
N SER A 99 5.94 3.99 8.73
CA SER A 99 6.58 4.64 7.57
C SER A 99 7.87 3.92 7.13
N ILE A 100 8.65 3.37 8.06
CA ILE A 100 9.82 2.53 7.71
C ILE A 100 9.38 1.30 6.89
N ILE A 101 8.25 0.69 7.23
CA ILE A 101 7.70 -0.43 6.46
C ILE A 101 7.29 0.01 5.06
N VAL A 102 6.69 1.20 4.91
CA VAL A 102 6.39 1.78 3.59
C VAL A 102 7.67 1.98 2.76
N ALA A 103 8.75 2.44 3.38
CA ALA A 103 10.05 2.59 2.71
C ALA A 103 10.56 1.24 2.19
N GLY A 104 10.60 0.22 3.05
CA GLY A 104 11.03 -1.13 2.66
C GLY A 104 10.13 -1.74 1.58
N CYS A 105 8.81 -1.57 1.72
CA CYS A 105 7.84 -2.00 0.72
C CYS A 105 8.03 -1.31 -0.65
N SER A 106 8.42 -0.02 -0.66
CA SER A 106 8.70 0.72 -1.91
C SER A 106 9.94 0.17 -2.63
N ILE A 107 10.99 -0.13 -1.88
CA ILE A 107 12.20 -0.75 -2.42
C ILE A 107 11.87 -2.13 -3.00
N VAL A 108 11.19 -2.98 -2.22
CA VAL A 108 10.79 -4.32 -2.68
C VAL A 108 9.89 -4.22 -3.90
N HIS A 109 8.92 -3.30 -3.91
CA HIS A 109 8.05 -3.09 -5.05
C HIS A 109 8.84 -2.75 -6.31
N ARG A 110 9.83 -1.84 -6.23
CA ARG A 110 10.66 -1.51 -7.39
C ARG A 110 11.53 -2.63 -7.88
N VAL A 111 12.14 -3.40 -6.97
CA VAL A 111 12.89 -4.60 -7.36
C VAL A 111 11.98 -5.60 -8.06
N LEU A 112 10.76 -5.83 -7.56
CA LEU A 112 9.79 -6.71 -8.20
C LEU A 112 9.37 -6.20 -9.58
N MET A 113 9.12 -4.90 -9.73
CA MET A 113 8.79 -4.32 -11.04
C MET A 113 9.92 -4.55 -12.05
N LEU A 114 11.17 -4.23 -11.70
CA LEU A 114 12.34 -4.43 -12.57
C LEU A 114 12.53 -5.90 -12.94
N ALA A 115 12.37 -6.81 -11.97
CA ALA A 115 12.49 -8.24 -12.20
C ALA A 115 11.39 -8.78 -13.13
N LEU A 116 10.13 -8.37 -12.91
CA LEU A 116 9.00 -8.82 -13.72
C LEU A 116 9.06 -8.26 -15.15
N THR A 117 9.32 -6.97 -15.32
CA THR A 117 9.46 -6.38 -16.66
C THR A 117 10.68 -6.95 -17.38
N GLY A 118 11.80 -7.12 -16.67
CA GLY A 118 13.01 -7.71 -17.25
C GLY A 118 12.83 -9.16 -17.69
N LEU A 119 12.01 -9.92 -16.96
CA LEU A 119 11.64 -11.29 -17.34
C LEU A 119 10.73 -11.33 -18.57
N ILE A 120 9.76 -10.42 -18.66
CA ILE A 120 8.77 -10.38 -19.76
C ILE A 120 9.39 -9.87 -21.05
N GLU A 121 10.13 -8.76 -20.99
CA GLU A 121 10.72 -8.11 -22.16
C GLU A 121 12.06 -8.76 -22.57
N GLN A 122 12.56 -9.71 -21.78
CA GLN A 122 13.86 -10.37 -21.96
C GLN A 122 15.05 -9.38 -22.06
N HIS A 123 14.84 -8.15 -21.60
CA HIS A 123 15.81 -7.07 -21.55
C HIS A 123 15.77 -6.43 -20.17
N TRP A 124 16.93 -6.21 -19.56
CA TRP A 124 16.99 -5.64 -18.22
C TRP A 124 16.86 -4.12 -18.31
N PRO A 125 15.74 -3.52 -17.86
CA PRO A 125 15.58 -2.09 -17.90
C PRO A 125 16.62 -1.42 -16.99
N GLY A 126 17.31 -0.41 -17.53
CA GLY A 126 18.23 0.41 -16.75
C GLY A 126 17.49 1.08 -15.60
N THR A 127 18.09 1.06 -14.41
CA THR A 127 17.50 1.71 -13.21
C THR A 127 18.27 2.97 -12.86
N THR A 128 17.58 4.11 -12.84
CA THR A 128 18.14 5.33 -12.26
C THR A 128 18.00 5.25 -10.73
N TRP A 129 19.09 4.87 -10.05
CA TRP A 129 19.13 4.76 -8.58
C TRP A 129 18.60 6.02 -7.86
N GLY A 130 18.89 7.21 -8.41
CA GLY A 130 18.37 8.47 -7.87
C GLY A 130 16.85 8.58 -7.91
N ALA A 131 16.20 8.10 -8.98
CA ALA A 131 14.74 8.10 -9.09
C ALA A 131 14.11 7.10 -8.10
N MET A 132 14.72 5.93 -7.92
CA MET A 132 14.28 4.94 -6.95
C MET A 132 14.36 5.46 -5.51
N LEU A 133 15.45 6.17 -5.17
CA LEU A 133 15.60 6.81 -3.86
C LEU A 133 14.59 7.94 -3.67
N ALA A 134 14.42 8.81 -4.66
CA ALA A 134 13.45 9.90 -4.61
C ALA A 134 12.03 9.37 -4.39
N GLU A 135 11.63 8.35 -5.15
CA GLU A 135 10.32 7.71 -5.01
C GLU A 135 10.15 7.09 -3.62
N THR A 136 11.16 6.39 -3.12
CA THR A 136 11.12 5.79 -1.78
C THR A 136 10.95 6.85 -0.70
N ILE A 137 11.67 7.97 -0.80
CA ILE A 137 11.57 9.09 0.14
C ILE A 137 10.16 9.69 0.09
N VAL A 138 9.64 9.96 -1.10
CA VAL A 138 8.31 10.57 -1.25
C VAL A 138 7.20 9.62 -0.76
N ASN A 139 7.26 8.33 -1.09
CA ASN A 139 6.31 7.33 -0.59
C ASN A 139 6.38 7.20 0.93
N THR A 140 7.58 7.24 1.51
CA THR A 140 7.78 7.20 2.97
C THR A 140 7.20 8.43 3.65
N ALA A 141 7.41 9.62 3.09
CA ALA A 141 6.84 10.86 3.58
C ALA A 141 5.30 10.83 3.50
N ALA A 142 4.74 10.39 2.37
CA ALA A 142 3.31 10.23 2.19
C ALA A 142 2.72 9.22 3.19
N GLY A 143 3.39 8.08 3.41
CA GLY A 143 3.02 7.10 4.42
C GLY A 143 3.04 7.69 5.83
N PHE A 144 4.09 8.44 6.18
CA PHE A 144 4.19 9.13 7.47
C PHE A 144 3.02 10.09 7.69
N VAL A 145 2.72 10.95 6.71
CA VAL A 145 1.57 11.88 6.76
C VAL A 145 0.26 11.11 6.93
N LEU A 146 0.03 10.06 6.14
CA LEU A 146 -1.16 9.22 6.23
C LEU A 146 -1.33 8.61 7.63
N PHE A 147 -0.28 8.01 8.18
CA PHE A 147 -0.34 7.40 9.51
C PHE A 147 -0.51 8.42 10.63
N GLN A 148 0.07 9.61 10.50
CA GLN A 148 -0.12 10.70 11.44
C GLN A 148 -1.56 11.20 11.42
N LEU A 149 -2.14 11.44 10.24
CA LEU A 149 -3.54 11.86 10.10
C LEU A 149 -4.50 10.82 10.68
N VAL A 150 -4.25 9.53 10.46
CA VAL A 150 -5.08 8.46 11.04
C VAL A 150 -4.92 8.39 12.56
N ALA A 151 -3.73 8.70 13.11
CA ALA A 151 -3.50 8.75 14.54
C ALA A 151 -4.15 9.97 15.22
N THR A 152 -4.22 11.12 14.53
CA THR A 152 -4.81 12.36 15.06
C THR A 152 -6.32 12.47 14.89
N VAL A 153 -6.98 11.50 14.25
CA VAL A 153 -8.44 11.42 14.14
C VAL A 153 -8.96 10.25 15.00
N PRO A 154 -9.14 10.42 16.33
CA PRO A 154 -9.51 9.33 17.24
C PRO A 154 -10.95 8.82 17.00
N GLY A 155 -11.79 9.63 16.35
CA GLY A 155 -13.24 9.39 16.24
C GLY A 155 -13.67 8.22 15.35
N LEU A 156 -12.87 7.83 14.35
CA LEU A 156 -13.25 6.78 13.39
C LEU A 156 -12.69 5.38 13.74
N VAL A 157 -11.62 5.30 14.53
CA VAL A 157 -10.92 4.04 14.84
C VAL A 157 -11.47 3.38 16.12
N ALA A 158 -12.13 4.15 17.01
CA ALA A 158 -12.70 3.66 18.26
C ALA A 158 -13.79 2.57 18.07
N ARG A 159 -14.48 2.53 16.91
CA ARG A 159 -15.51 1.52 16.63
C ARG A 159 -14.96 0.12 16.31
N GLN A 160 -13.69 -0.02 15.93
CA GLN A 160 -13.14 -1.31 15.52
C GLN A 160 -12.55 -2.13 16.69
N ARG A 161 -12.15 -1.49 17.80
CA ARG A 161 -11.62 -2.18 18.98
C ARG A 161 -12.72 -2.85 19.83
N LEU A 162 -13.94 -2.33 19.81
CA LEU A 162 -15.07 -2.87 20.57
C LEU A 162 -15.55 -4.24 20.05
N GLY A 163 -15.40 -4.52 18.75
CA GLY A 163 -15.74 -5.82 18.16
C GLY A 163 -14.83 -6.98 18.58
N ARG A 164 -13.61 -6.71 19.08
CA ARG A 164 -12.69 -7.76 19.59
C ARG A 164 -13.02 -8.22 21.01
N ARG A 165 -13.73 -7.40 21.81
CA ARG A 165 -14.10 -7.76 23.20
C ARG A 165 -15.42 -8.51 23.31
N ALA A 166 -16.31 -8.43 22.32
CA ALA A 166 -17.62 -9.06 22.38
C ALA A 166 -17.61 -10.60 22.18
N GLY A 167 -16.47 -11.20 21.82
CA GLY A 167 -16.36 -12.65 21.56
C GLY A 167 -16.05 -13.52 22.78
N PHE A 168 -15.66 -12.94 23.92
CA PHE A 168 -15.17 -13.69 25.09
C PHE A 168 -16.09 -13.57 26.33
N GLY A 169 -17.41 -13.41 26.11
CA GLY A 169 -18.37 -13.17 27.20
C GLY A 169 -19.62 -14.04 27.18
N ARG A 170 -19.66 -15.14 26.41
CA ARG A 170 -20.79 -16.09 26.44
C ARG A 170 -20.31 -17.55 26.47
N ARG A 171 -19.76 -17.95 27.60
CA ARG A 171 -19.91 -19.31 28.12
C ARG A 171 -20.30 -19.18 29.58
N GLN A 172 -21.61 -19.10 29.80
CA GLN A 172 -22.25 -19.22 31.09
C GLN A 172 -22.75 -20.66 31.20
N TRP A 173 -22.29 -21.31 32.27
CA TRP A 173 -22.71 -22.61 32.84
C TRP A 173 -22.34 -23.86 32.04
#